data_AF-A0A7V4A8M2-F1
#
_entry.id   AF-A0A7V4A8M2-F1
#
_cell.length_a   1.000
_cell.length_b   1.000
_cell.length_c   1.000
_cell.angle_alpha   90.00
_cell.angle_beta   90.00
_cell.angle_gamma   90.00
#
_symmetry.space_group_name_H-M   'P 1'
#
loop_
_entity.id
_entity.type
_entity.pdbx_description
1 polymer ?
#
loop_
_entity_poly.entity_id
_entity_poly.type
_entity_poly.pdbx_seq_one_letter_code
_entity_poly.pdbx_strand_id
1 'polypeptide(L)'
;MLNFVKPQLIVNKIFVLFVTILLPHYIYGQTEIKEISLNDAIEIGLKNNPEIKAAREKISAAKGRFWSGISLPSPEISARYEWIPKDKSLKNFGELTHEVKQSFEFPMNYFLKGRKLRNEEEIAYYRFKQTELIITSQIKSAYYNVLAKKEQLKIAEENLSIAEDFFKKAEIRYNVGEGTNLERLTAKVQFTEAKNNLEVVRNELKTAIAELNFALGYGRQSEEIFTLKDNLVFKEYNFSLDELFSLSSYANPKIKIAELNLSSSYIDKKLAWSSILPSFNLSYFKQTRDGDRGYYGASFGISVPLWFMFQQRGQIQEASANVNIA
;
A
#
# COMPACT_ATOMS: atom_id res chain seq x y z
N MET A 1 -34.85 38.41 -61.24
CA MET A 1 -35.43 38.77 -59.92
C MET A 1 -34.84 37.83 -58.89
N LEU A 2 -34.04 38.35 -57.96
CA LEU A 2 -33.96 37.98 -56.54
C LEU A 2 -32.76 38.71 -55.93
N ASN A 3 -33.09 39.78 -55.18
CA ASN A 3 -32.15 40.65 -54.49
C ASN A 3 -31.61 39.95 -53.23
N PHE A 4 -30.29 39.92 -53.06
CA PHE A 4 -29.67 39.58 -51.78
C PHE A 4 -29.38 40.86 -50.98
N VAL A 5 -30.12 41.03 -49.89
CA VAL A 5 -29.90 42.06 -48.86
C VAL A 5 -28.80 41.57 -47.91
N LYS A 6 -27.73 42.35 -47.75
CA LYS A 6 -26.70 42.11 -46.71
C LYS A 6 -27.20 42.66 -45.35
N PRO A 7 -27.10 41.91 -44.24
CA PRO A 7 -27.34 42.47 -42.91
C PRO A 7 -26.09 43.18 -42.38
N GLN A 8 -26.31 44.33 -41.74
CA GLN A 8 -25.31 45.21 -41.15
C GLN A 8 -24.88 44.75 -39.74
N LEU A 9 -23.63 45.10 -39.42
CA LEU A 9 -22.87 44.85 -38.20
C LEU A 9 -23.58 45.22 -36.88
N ILE A 10 -23.66 44.25 -35.95
CA ILE A 10 -23.72 44.49 -34.49
C ILE A 10 -22.79 43.47 -33.81
N VAL A 11 -21.47 43.58 -34.00
CA VAL A 11 -20.50 42.63 -33.41
C VAL A 11 -19.58 43.27 -32.36
N ASN A 12 -19.47 44.61 -32.32
CA ASN A 12 -18.42 45.25 -31.50
C ASN A 12 -18.76 45.55 -30.04
N LYS A 13 -19.99 45.38 -29.55
CA LYS A 13 -20.33 45.64 -28.14
C LYS A 13 -20.49 44.41 -27.25
N ILE A 14 -20.74 43.23 -27.82
CA ILE A 14 -20.86 41.97 -27.05
C ILE A 14 -19.49 41.32 -26.83
N PHE A 15 -18.52 41.55 -27.72
CA PHE A 15 -17.18 40.97 -27.61
C PHE A 15 -16.36 41.55 -26.44
N VAL A 16 -16.60 42.81 -26.03
CA VAL A 16 -15.89 43.43 -24.90
C VAL A 16 -16.43 42.96 -23.54
N LEU A 17 -17.70 42.55 -23.46
CA LEU A 17 -18.29 42.01 -22.22
C LEU A 17 -17.87 40.55 -21.97
N PHE A 18 -17.49 39.80 -23.01
CA PHE A 18 -17.07 38.40 -22.89
C PHE A 18 -15.58 38.23 -22.53
N VAL A 19 -14.75 39.24 -22.82
CA VAL A 19 -13.30 39.21 -22.53
C VAL A 19 -12.98 39.60 -21.08
N THR A 20 -13.87 40.31 -20.38
CA THR A 20 -13.66 40.69 -18.97
C THR A 20 -13.99 39.58 -17.96
N ILE A 21 -14.77 38.56 -18.36
CA ILE A 21 -15.10 37.38 -17.52
C ILE A 21 -14.05 36.25 -17.69
N LEU A 22 -13.16 36.37 -18.68
CA LEU A 22 -12.08 35.41 -18.97
C LEU A 22 -10.70 35.85 -18.47
N LEU A 23 -10.63 36.80 -17.54
CA LEU A 23 -9.42 37.02 -16.76
C LEU A 23 -9.37 35.95 -15.66
N PRO A 24 -8.40 35.02 -15.69
CA PRO A 24 -8.20 34.11 -14.57
C PRO A 24 -7.90 34.98 -13.34
N HIS A 25 -8.86 35.03 -12.42
CA HIS A 25 -8.56 35.46 -11.06
C HIS A 25 -7.59 34.41 -10.53
N TYR A 26 -6.29 34.73 -10.60
CA TYR A 26 -5.30 34.15 -9.72
C TYR A 26 -5.68 34.59 -8.31
N ILE A 27 -6.63 33.85 -7.71
CA ILE A 27 -6.83 33.87 -6.28
C ILE A 27 -5.53 33.34 -5.73
N TYR A 28 -4.63 34.26 -5.35
CA TYR A 28 -3.60 33.97 -4.38
C TYR A 28 -4.35 33.59 -3.09
N GLY A 29 -4.71 32.31 -2.97
CA GLY A 29 -5.05 31.76 -1.68
C GLY A 29 -3.85 32.03 -0.81
N GLN A 30 -4.00 32.87 0.20
CA GLN A 30 -3.06 32.88 1.31
C GLN A 30 -3.00 31.43 1.79
N THR A 31 -1.91 30.73 1.50
CA THR A 31 -1.58 29.49 2.19
C THR A 31 -1.29 29.90 3.61
N GLU A 32 -2.34 29.93 4.42
CA GLU A 32 -2.24 29.99 5.86
C GLU A 32 -1.35 28.81 6.25
N ILE A 33 -0.12 29.11 6.68
CA ILE A 33 0.83 28.09 7.08
C ILE A 33 0.23 27.43 8.31
N LYS A 34 -0.32 26.24 8.09
CA LYS A 34 -1.07 25.54 9.12
C LYS A 34 -0.09 25.09 10.19
N GLU A 35 -0.35 25.48 11.44
CA GLU A 35 0.41 24.96 12.58
C GLU A 35 -0.10 23.56 12.92
N ILE A 36 0.80 22.58 13.04
CA ILE A 36 0.44 21.17 13.29
C ILE A 36 1.13 20.62 14.56
N SER A 37 0.35 19.91 15.37
CA SER A 37 0.87 19.11 16.48
C SER A 37 1.33 17.73 16.00
N LEU A 38 2.01 16.98 16.87
CA LEU A 38 2.39 15.60 16.60
C LEU A 38 1.17 14.72 16.29
N ASN A 39 0.05 14.93 16.97
CA ASN A 39 -1.17 14.16 16.73
C ASN A 39 -1.75 14.47 15.35
N ASP A 40 -1.75 15.74 14.94
CA ASP A 40 -2.18 16.14 13.61
C ASP A 40 -1.26 15.52 12.54
N ALA A 41 0.05 15.52 12.77
CA ALA A 41 1.03 14.88 11.88
C ALA A 41 0.75 13.38 11.72
N ILE A 42 0.43 12.67 12.80
CA ILE A 42 0.06 11.25 12.75
C ILE A 42 -1.24 11.07 11.95
N GLU A 43 -2.27 11.87 12.19
CA GLU A 43 -3.54 11.76 11.46
C GLU A 43 -3.36 12.02 9.96
N ILE A 44 -2.65 13.11 9.62
CA ILE A 44 -2.32 13.48 8.24
C ILE A 44 -1.56 12.34 7.56
N GLY A 45 -0.50 11.83 8.22
CA GLY A 45 0.31 10.76 7.66
C GLY A 45 -0.48 9.46 7.48
N LEU A 46 -1.26 9.01 8.47
CA LEU A 46 -2.08 7.81 8.32
C LEU A 46 -3.16 7.96 7.23
N LYS A 47 -3.65 9.17 6.97
CA LYS A 47 -4.62 9.44 5.90
C LYS A 47 -3.97 9.48 4.51
N ASN A 48 -2.80 10.09 4.39
CA ASN A 48 -2.20 10.41 3.09
C ASN A 48 -1.16 9.40 2.62
N ASN A 49 -0.46 8.73 3.55
CA ASN A 49 0.68 7.87 3.26
C ASN A 49 0.31 6.72 2.28
N PRO A 50 1.06 6.56 1.16
CA PRO A 50 0.79 5.51 0.16
C PRO A 50 0.87 4.08 0.69
N GLU A 51 1.76 3.80 1.66
CA GLU A 51 1.89 2.45 2.24
C GLU A 51 0.65 2.06 3.04
N ILE A 52 0.05 3.02 3.76
CA ILE A 52 -1.21 2.82 4.50
C ILE A 52 -2.36 2.56 3.53
N LYS A 53 -2.45 3.34 2.44
CA LYS A 53 -3.45 3.13 1.38
C LYS A 53 -3.29 1.75 0.74
N ALA A 54 -2.06 1.38 0.37
CA ALA A 54 -1.77 0.07 -0.21
C ALA A 54 -2.10 -1.08 0.76
N ALA A 55 -1.78 -0.94 2.04
CA ALA A 55 -2.11 -1.92 3.06
C ALA A 55 -3.62 -2.08 3.25
N ARG A 56 -4.39 -0.98 3.17
CA ARG A 56 -5.85 -1.00 3.19
C ARG A 56 -6.42 -1.73 1.97
N GLU A 57 -5.92 -1.44 0.77
CA GLU A 57 -6.37 -2.13 -0.44
C GLU A 57 -6.01 -3.62 -0.45
N LYS A 58 -4.93 -4.03 0.22
CA LYS A 58 -4.64 -5.46 0.43
C LYS A 58 -5.72 -6.18 1.23
N ILE A 59 -6.42 -5.50 2.13
CA ILE A 59 -7.60 -6.06 2.83
C ILE A 59 -8.75 -6.25 1.84
N SER A 60 -9.05 -5.23 1.03
CA SER A 60 -10.07 -5.32 -0.03
C SER A 60 -9.77 -6.46 -1.01
N ALA A 61 -8.50 -6.61 -1.41
CA ALA A 61 -8.04 -7.69 -2.26
C ALA A 61 -8.17 -9.06 -1.58
N ALA A 62 -7.91 -9.16 -0.27
CA ALA A 62 -8.12 -10.40 0.50
C ALA A 62 -9.60 -10.78 0.56
N LYS A 63 -10.50 -9.80 0.75
CA LYS A 63 -11.96 -10.01 0.67
C LYS A 63 -12.40 -10.49 -0.72
N GLY A 64 -11.81 -9.93 -1.79
CA GLY A 64 -12.04 -10.41 -3.16
C GLY A 64 -11.58 -11.86 -3.35
N ARG A 65 -10.39 -12.20 -2.84
CA ARG A 65 -9.83 -13.56 -2.88
C ARG A 65 -10.69 -14.58 -2.14
N PHE A 66 -11.38 -14.18 -1.07
CA PHE A 66 -12.35 -15.04 -0.40
C PHE A 66 -13.44 -15.50 -1.37
N TRP A 67 -14.11 -14.56 -2.05
CA TRP A 67 -15.20 -14.89 -2.98
C TRP A 67 -14.73 -15.70 -4.18
N SER A 68 -13.58 -15.35 -4.78
CA SER A 68 -13.03 -16.12 -5.90
C SER A 68 -12.49 -17.49 -5.49
N GLY A 69 -12.08 -17.66 -4.23
CA GLY A 69 -11.52 -18.93 -3.75
C GLY A 69 -12.57 -19.93 -3.31
N ILE A 70 -13.77 -19.48 -2.93
CA ILE A 70 -14.92 -20.36 -2.62
C ILE A 70 -15.89 -20.56 -3.78
N SER A 71 -15.69 -19.86 -4.91
CA SER A 71 -16.56 -20.01 -6.08
C SER A 71 -16.43 -21.39 -6.70
N LEU A 72 -17.55 -21.90 -7.23
CA LEU A 72 -17.52 -23.08 -8.07
C LEU A 72 -16.73 -22.78 -9.36
N PRO A 73 -16.05 -23.79 -9.94
CA PRO A 73 -15.49 -23.67 -11.28
C PRO A 73 -16.55 -23.21 -12.28
N SER A 74 -16.16 -22.46 -13.31
CA SER A 74 -17.08 -22.05 -14.35
C SER A 74 -17.69 -23.27 -15.06
N PRO A 75 -18.98 -23.23 -15.44
CA PRO A 75 -19.57 -24.26 -16.27
C PRO A 75 -18.87 -24.29 -17.63
N GLU A 76 -18.62 -25.48 -18.13
CA GLU A 76 -18.03 -25.73 -19.45
C GLU A 76 -19.16 -25.95 -20.46
N ILE A 77 -19.23 -25.10 -21.48
CA ILE A 77 -20.17 -25.25 -22.59
C ILE A 77 -19.35 -25.70 -23.80
N SER A 78 -19.68 -26.85 -24.36
CA SER A 78 -18.99 -27.41 -25.52
C SER A 78 -19.96 -27.79 -26.63
N ALA A 79 -19.49 -27.69 -27.87
CA ALA A 79 -20.15 -28.23 -29.05
C ALA A 79 -19.14 -29.11 -29.78
N ARG A 80 -19.48 -30.38 -29.98
CA ARG A 80 -18.61 -31.36 -30.62
C ARG A 80 -19.31 -31.95 -31.82
N TYR A 81 -18.64 -31.93 -32.97
CA TYR A 81 -19.09 -32.61 -34.18
C TYR A 81 -18.14 -33.77 -34.49
N GLU A 82 -18.65 -34.99 -34.43
CA GLU A 82 -17.92 -36.21 -34.76
C GLU A 82 -18.46 -36.77 -36.08
N TRP A 83 -17.56 -37.17 -36.98
CA TRP A 83 -17.95 -37.74 -38.27
C TRP A 83 -17.05 -38.90 -38.66
N ILE A 84 -17.62 -39.90 -39.31
CA ILE A 84 -16.87 -41.03 -39.88
C ILE A 84 -17.03 -41.02 -41.41
N PRO A 85 -15.91 -40.99 -42.16
CA PRO A 85 -15.93 -41.12 -43.62
C PRO A 85 -16.66 -42.37 -44.11
N LYS A 86 -17.33 -42.28 -45.26
CA LYS A 86 -18.18 -43.35 -45.82
C LYS A 86 -17.40 -44.62 -46.16
N ASP A 87 -16.13 -44.49 -46.53
CA ASP A 87 -15.21 -45.60 -46.82
C ASP A 87 -14.78 -46.36 -45.55
N LYS A 88 -15.09 -45.82 -44.35
CA LYS A 88 -14.70 -46.38 -43.06
C LYS A 88 -15.86 -46.74 -42.14
N SER A 89 -17.11 -46.64 -42.60
CA SER A 89 -18.31 -46.95 -41.82
C SER A 89 -19.37 -47.68 -42.65
N LEU A 90 -20.15 -48.54 -41.99
CA LEU A 90 -21.28 -49.27 -42.60
C LEU A 90 -22.42 -48.33 -43.05
N LYS A 91 -22.48 -47.10 -42.51
CA LYS A 91 -23.41 -46.00 -42.87
C LYS A 91 -22.74 -44.64 -42.71
N ASN A 92 -23.30 -43.57 -43.32
CA ASN A 92 -22.91 -42.21 -42.92
C ASN A 92 -23.03 -42.07 -41.40
N PHE A 93 -22.03 -41.44 -40.79
CA PHE A 93 -22.04 -41.10 -39.37
C PHE A 93 -21.66 -39.64 -39.23
N GLY A 94 -22.63 -38.81 -38.87
CA GLY A 94 -22.48 -37.47 -38.36
C GLY A 94 -23.20 -37.34 -37.02
N GLU A 95 -22.48 -36.86 -36.03
CA GLU A 95 -23.00 -36.63 -34.68
C GLU A 95 -22.63 -35.22 -34.22
N LEU A 96 -23.63 -34.46 -33.80
CA LEU A 96 -23.45 -33.15 -33.17
C LEU A 96 -23.94 -33.23 -31.73
N THR A 97 -23.04 -32.91 -30.79
CA THR A 97 -23.30 -32.92 -29.35
C THR A 97 -23.08 -31.53 -28.79
N HIS A 98 -24.11 -30.96 -28.17
CA HIS A 98 -24.00 -29.77 -27.33
C HIS A 98 -24.04 -30.19 -25.87
N GLU A 99 -23.04 -29.81 -25.07
CA GLU A 99 -22.94 -30.21 -23.67
C GLU A 99 -22.69 -28.99 -22.77
N VAL A 100 -23.39 -28.96 -21.64
CA VAL A 100 -23.08 -28.10 -20.50
C VAL A 100 -22.63 -28.99 -19.35
N LYS A 101 -21.44 -28.75 -18.84
CA LYS A 101 -20.82 -29.55 -17.79
C LYS A 101 -20.41 -28.65 -16.62
N GLN A 102 -20.77 -29.07 -15.41
CA GLN A 102 -20.34 -28.43 -14.17
C GLN A 102 -19.55 -29.45 -13.35
N SER A 103 -18.32 -29.08 -12.96
CA SER A 103 -17.51 -29.87 -12.05
C SER A 103 -17.47 -29.18 -10.69
N PHE A 104 -17.54 -29.95 -9.61
CA PHE A 104 -17.41 -29.43 -8.25
C PHE A 104 -16.61 -30.39 -7.37
N GLU A 105 -15.81 -29.81 -6.48
CA GLU A 105 -15.06 -30.57 -5.50
C GLU A 105 -15.99 -31.10 -4.39
N PHE A 106 -15.47 -31.95 -3.52
CA PHE A 106 -16.21 -32.35 -2.33
C PHE A 106 -16.59 -31.13 -1.47
N PRO A 107 -17.83 -31.02 -0.96
CA PRO A 107 -18.29 -29.82 -0.24
C PRO A 107 -17.37 -29.34 0.89
N MET A 108 -16.73 -30.26 1.62
CA MET A 108 -15.76 -29.94 2.67
C MET A 108 -14.62 -29.03 2.20
N ASN A 109 -14.18 -29.15 0.94
CA ASN A 109 -13.09 -28.35 0.39
C ASN A 109 -13.45 -26.87 0.38
N TYR A 110 -14.69 -26.52 0.01
CA TYR A 110 -15.15 -25.14 -0.02
C TYR A 110 -15.23 -24.53 1.39
N PHE A 111 -15.67 -25.31 2.38
CA PHE A 111 -15.67 -24.88 3.78
C PHE A 111 -14.24 -24.64 4.31
N LEU A 112 -13.31 -25.55 4.03
CA LEU A 112 -11.91 -25.42 4.44
C LEU A 112 -11.20 -24.26 3.72
N LYS A 113 -11.39 -24.12 2.40
CA LYS A 113 -10.90 -22.98 1.62
C LYS A 113 -11.43 -21.66 2.17
N GLY A 114 -12.73 -21.59 2.47
CA GLY A 114 -13.36 -20.40 3.07
C GLY A 114 -12.74 -20.03 4.42
N ARG A 115 -12.51 -21.01 5.30
CA ARG A 115 -11.83 -20.77 6.59
C ARG A 115 -10.40 -20.26 6.41
N LYS A 116 -9.64 -20.84 5.49
CA LYS A 116 -8.28 -20.37 5.17
C LYS A 116 -8.29 -18.94 4.67
N LEU A 117 -9.14 -18.64 3.69
CA LEU A 117 -9.23 -17.31 3.08
C LEU A 117 -9.71 -16.25 4.08
N ARG A 118 -10.52 -16.64 5.07
CA ARG A 118 -10.87 -15.78 6.21
C ARG A 118 -9.66 -15.46 7.10
N ASN A 119 -8.84 -16.45 7.43
CA ASN A 119 -7.58 -16.18 8.13
C ASN A 119 -6.68 -15.25 7.30
N GLU A 120 -6.60 -15.42 5.98
CA GLU A 120 -5.82 -14.54 5.10
C GLU A 120 -6.34 -13.10 5.08
N GLU A 121 -7.66 -12.90 5.17
CA GLU A 121 -8.29 -11.59 5.35
C GLU A 121 -7.86 -10.95 6.68
N GLU A 122 -7.91 -11.70 7.78
CA GLU A 122 -7.47 -11.23 9.10
C GLU A 122 -5.96 -10.94 9.14
N ILE A 123 -5.14 -11.77 8.48
CA ILE A 123 -3.70 -11.51 8.31
C ILE A 123 -3.48 -10.18 7.58
N ALA A 124 -4.24 -9.91 6.52
CA ALA A 124 -4.14 -8.63 5.80
C ALA A 124 -4.52 -7.45 6.71
N TYR A 125 -5.53 -7.61 7.57
CA TYR A 125 -5.92 -6.60 8.55
C TYR A 125 -4.81 -6.34 9.60
N TYR A 126 -4.23 -7.38 10.19
CA TYR A 126 -3.15 -7.19 11.16
C TYR A 126 -1.85 -6.68 10.51
N ARG A 127 -1.60 -7.01 9.24
CA ARG A 127 -0.51 -6.38 8.46
C ARG A 127 -0.76 -4.88 8.27
N PHE A 128 -2.00 -4.47 8.01
CA PHE A 128 -2.36 -3.05 7.99
C PHE A 128 -2.10 -2.37 9.35
N LYS A 129 -2.50 -3.00 10.46
CA LYS A 129 -2.19 -2.51 11.82
C LYS A 129 -0.68 -2.40 12.08
N GLN A 130 0.09 -3.37 11.60
CA GLN A 130 1.55 -3.32 11.67
C GLN A 130 2.12 -2.14 10.87
N THR A 131 1.61 -1.89 9.66
CA THR A 131 2.01 -0.72 8.86
C THR A 131 1.63 0.59 9.56
N GLU A 132 0.44 0.70 10.17
CA GLU A 132 0.04 1.88 10.96
C GLU A 132 1.06 2.18 12.08
N LEU A 133 1.51 1.16 12.82
CA LEU A 133 2.52 1.32 13.87
C LEU A 133 3.87 1.77 13.32
N ILE A 134 4.32 1.18 12.20
CA ILE A 134 5.59 1.54 11.55
C ILE A 134 5.56 2.99 11.07
N ILE A 135 4.51 3.39 10.34
CA ILE A 135 4.37 4.75 9.82
C ILE A 135 4.22 5.76 10.96
N THR A 136 3.45 5.43 12.01
CA THR A 136 3.33 6.28 13.20
C THR A 136 4.69 6.49 13.87
N SER A 137 5.51 5.44 13.99
CA SER A 137 6.86 5.55 14.54
C SER A 137 7.76 6.42 13.67
N GLN A 138 7.69 6.26 12.34
CA GLN A 138 8.48 7.07 11.40
C GLN A 138 8.08 8.55 11.45
N ILE A 139 6.78 8.86 11.51
CA ILE A 139 6.28 10.22 11.66
C ILE A 139 6.76 10.82 12.98
N LYS A 140 6.64 10.10 14.10
CA LYS A 140 7.13 10.56 15.41
C LYS A 140 8.62 10.88 15.36
N SER A 141 9.44 9.97 14.83
CA SER A 141 10.88 10.19 14.72
C SER A 141 11.21 11.39 13.84
N ALA A 142 10.60 11.52 12.66
CA ALA A 142 10.83 12.65 11.75
C ALA A 142 10.36 13.98 12.36
N TYR A 143 9.20 14.00 13.03
CA TYR A 143 8.65 15.17 13.70
C TYR A 143 9.60 15.70 14.78
N TYR A 144 10.05 14.82 15.67
CA TYR A 144 11.01 15.20 16.70
C TYR A 144 12.39 15.56 16.14
N ASN A 145 12.82 14.93 15.03
CA ASN A 145 14.06 15.31 14.35
C ASN A 145 13.98 16.75 13.81
N VAL A 146 12.86 17.16 13.21
CA VAL A 146 12.66 18.56 12.78
C VAL A 146 12.71 19.51 13.96
N LEU A 147 12.03 19.20 15.07
CA LEU A 147 12.11 20.03 16.28
C LEU A 147 13.55 20.15 16.80
N ALA A 148 14.31 19.05 16.81
CA ALA A 148 15.70 19.05 17.24
C ALA A 148 16.58 19.89 16.32
N LYS A 149 16.39 19.79 15.00
CA LYS A 149 17.13 20.62 14.02
C LYS A 149 16.75 22.10 14.10
N LYS A 150 15.50 22.43 14.44
CA LYS A 150 15.09 23.83 14.70
C LYS A 150 15.80 24.41 15.92
N GLU A 151 15.90 23.67 17.02
CA GLU A 151 16.65 24.14 18.21
C GLU A 151 18.16 24.21 17.94
N GLN A 152 18.75 23.24 17.21
CA GLN A 152 20.14 23.31 16.79
C GLN A 152 20.43 24.51 15.89
N LEU A 153 19.48 24.89 15.02
CA LEU A 153 19.61 26.07 14.18
C LEU A 153 19.69 27.34 15.03
N LYS A 154 18.80 27.51 16.01
CA LYS A 154 18.83 28.66 16.94
C LYS A 154 20.18 28.76 17.66
N ILE A 155 20.68 27.64 18.18
CA ILE A 155 22.00 27.58 18.85
C ILE A 155 23.13 27.95 17.87
N ALA A 156 23.07 27.49 16.63
CA ALA A 156 24.08 27.83 15.61
C ALA A 156 24.05 29.32 15.23
N GLU A 157 22.87 29.93 15.19
CA GLU A 157 22.70 31.37 14.95
C GLU A 157 23.25 32.21 16.11
N GLU A 158 22.97 31.82 17.36
CA GLU A 158 23.54 32.45 18.55
C GLU A 158 25.07 32.33 18.59
N ASN A 159 25.62 31.14 18.30
CA ASN A 159 27.06 30.91 18.24
C ASN A 159 27.74 31.75 17.15
N LEU A 160 27.10 31.89 15.97
CA LEU A 160 27.60 32.77 14.92
C LEU A 160 27.64 34.23 15.39
N SER A 161 26.58 34.70 16.05
CA SER A 161 26.52 36.06 16.58
C SER A 161 27.65 36.31 17.59
N ILE A 162 27.89 35.36 18.50
CA ILE A 162 28.96 35.46 19.51
C ILE A 162 30.34 35.47 18.84
N ALA A 163 30.57 34.58 17.85
CA ALA A 163 31.84 34.49 17.14
C ALA A 163 32.11 35.74 16.28
N GLU A 164 31.07 36.31 15.67
CA GLU A 164 31.15 37.56 14.91
C GLU A 164 31.56 38.73 15.81
N ASP A 165 30.93 38.86 16.98
CA ASP A 165 31.27 39.89 17.95
C ASP A 165 32.69 39.74 18.50
N PHE A 166 33.13 38.50 18.74
CA PHE A 166 34.50 38.21 19.17
C PHE A 166 35.52 38.60 18.08
N PHE A 167 35.25 38.26 16.82
CA PHE A 167 36.09 38.66 15.69
C PHE A 167 36.17 40.18 15.53
N LYS A 168 35.04 40.89 15.61
CA LYS A 168 35.00 42.37 15.55
C LYS A 168 35.84 43.01 16.65
N LYS A 169 35.74 42.51 17.89
CA LYS A 169 36.53 43.02 19.02
C LYS A 169 38.03 42.76 18.84
N ALA A 170 38.41 41.57 18.39
CA ALA A 170 39.81 41.23 18.12
C ALA A 170 40.39 42.07 16.97
N GLU A 171 39.60 42.34 15.94
CA GLU A 171 39.98 43.21 14.81
C GLU A 171 40.21 44.65 15.27
N ILE A 172 39.33 45.20 16.11
CA ILE A 172 39.51 46.55 16.69
C ILE A 172 40.79 46.60 17.53
N ARG A 173 41.01 45.65 18.45
CA ARG A 173 42.21 45.59 19.30
C ARG A 173 43.50 45.51 18.48
N TYR A 174 43.50 44.72 17.41
CA TYR A 174 44.63 44.65 16.49
C TYR A 174 44.88 46.00 15.79
N ASN A 175 43.82 46.67 15.30
CA ASN A 175 43.93 47.94 14.60
C ASN A 175 44.45 49.08 15.48
N VAL A 176 44.16 49.06 16.79
CA VAL A 176 44.69 50.03 17.77
C VAL A 176 46.02 49.60 18.41
N GLY A 177 46.58 48.45 18.01
CA GLY A 177 47.86 47.93 18.50
C GLY A 177 47.81 47.26 19.88
N GLU A 178 46.62 47.05 20.45
CA GLU A 178 46.41 46.40 21.76
C GLU A 178 46.26 44.87 21.68
N GLY A 179 46.20 44.30 20.47
CA GLY A 179 46.02 42.86 20.22
C GLY A 179 46.99 42.34 19.16
N THR A 180 47.25 41.03 19.18
CA THR A 180 48.18 40.41 18.22
C THR A 180 47.50 39.99 16.92
N ASN A 181 48.25 39.91 15.82
CA ASN A 181 47.73 39.36 14.57
C ASN A 181 47.26 37.90 14.73
N LEU A 182 47.92 37.13 15.61
CA LEU A 182 47.53 35.76 15.92
C LEU A 182 46.12 35.73 16.54
N GLU A 183 45.84 36.56 17.54
CA GLU A 183 44.50 36.67 18.16
C GLU A 183 43.42 37.02 17.12
N ARG A 184 43.69 38.00 16.24
CA ARG A 184 42.77 38.37 15.15
C ARG A 184 42.51 37.20 14.21
N LEU A 185 43.56 36.48 13.79
CA LEU A 185 43.42 35.34 12.87
C LEU A 185 42.67 34.18 13.53
N THR A 186 42.95 33.88 14.80
CA THR A 186 42.21 32.85 15.56
C THR A 186 40.72 33.19 15.66
N ALA A 187 40.38 34.44 15.99
CA ALA A 187 38.99 34.88 16.03
C ALA A 187 38.31 34.81 14.65
N LYS A 188 39.03 35.15 13.58
CA LYS A 188 38.53 35.02 12.20
C LYS A 188 38.24 33.57 11.80
N VAL A 189 39.10 32.63 12.20
CA VAL A 189 38.90 31.20 11.98
C VAL A 189 37.64 30.75 12.70
N GLN A 190 37.49 31.07 13.98
CA GLN A 190 36.29 30.71 14.76
C GLN A 190 34.99 31.27 14.17
N PHE A 191 34.99 32.54 13.73
CA PHE A 191 33.85 33.14 13.03
C PHE A 191 33.52 32.37 11.72
N THR A 192 34.54 32.03 10.95
CA THR A 192 34.37 31.29 9.69
C THR A 192 33.85 29.87 9.94
N GLU A 193 34.35 29.19 10.98
CA GLU A 193 33.85 27.88 11.42
C GLU A 193 32.40 27.93 11.89
N ALA A 194 32.03 28.93 12.71
CA ALA A 194 30.65 29.12 13.14
C ALA A 194 29.71 29.38 11.96
N LYS A 195 30.16 30.17 10.96
CA LYS A 195 29.40 30.42 9.73
C LYS A 195 29.20 29.14 8.92
N ASN A 196 30.24 28.33 8.76
CA ASN A 196 30.14 27.04 8.07
C ASN A 196 29.20 26.08 8.81
N ASN A 197 29.29 26.02 10.14
CA ASN A 197 28.41 25.19 10.96
C ASN A 197 26.94 25.60 10.81
N LEU A 198 26.64 26.91 10.76
CA LEU A 198 25.28 27.39 10.52
C LEU A 198 24.73 26.89 9.19
N GLU A 199 25.51 26.93 8.11
CA GLU A 199 25.08 26.43 6.80
C GLU A 199 24.87 24.91 6.79
N VAL A 200 25.70 24.15 7.52
CA VAL A 200 25.49 22.70 7.71
C VAL A 200 24.15 22.45 8.41
N VAL A 201 23.89 23.09 9.55
CA VAL A 201 22.65 22.90 10.32
C VAL A 201 21.41 23.34 9.52
N ARG A 202 21.51 24.41 8.72
CA ARG A 202 20.44 24.83 7.80
C ARG A 202 20.09 23.75 6.79
N ASN A 203 21.10 23.08 6.22
CA ASN A 203 20.88 21.99 5.27
C ASN A 203 20.32 20.74 5.96
N GLU A 204 20.78 20.42 7.16
CA GLU A 204 20.24 19.32 7.96
C GLU A 204 18.76 19.54 8.31
N LEU A 205 18.38 20.78 8.65
CA LEU A 205 16.97 21.12 8.89
C LEU A 205 16.12 20.92 7.62
N LYS A 206 16.60 21.36 6.46
CA LYS A 206 15.92 21.11 5.17
C LYS A 206 15.73 19.63 4.90
N THR A 207 16.74 18.81 5.18
CA THR A 207 16.64 17.35 5.05
C THR A 207 15.61 16.77 6.01
N ALA A 208 15.62 17.18 7.28
CA ALA A 208 14.65 16.72 8.28
C ALA A 208 13.20 17.08 7.88
N ILE A 209 12.98 18.29 7.33
CA ILE A 209 11.67 18.72 6.81
C ILE A 209 11.24 17.85 5.63
N ALA A 210 12.15 17.56 4.70
CA ALA A 210 11.86 16.69 3.56
C ALA A 210 11.52 15.25 3.99
N GLU A 211 12.20 14.71 5.00
CA GLU A 211 11.90 13.41 5.61
C GLU A 211 10.52 13.39 6.27
N LEU A 212 10.16 14.44 7.00
CA LEU A 212 8.83 14.58 7.58
C LEU A 212 7.74 14.66 6.49
N ASN A 213 7.94 15.48 5.45
CA ASN A 213 7.03 15.58 4.32
C ASN A 213 6.83 14.24 3.59
N PHE A 214 7.91 13.46 3.47
CA PHE A 214 7.84 12.11 2.93
C PHE A 214 7.00 11.19 3.84
N ALA A 215 7.25 11.19 5.15
CA ALA A 215 6.50 10.38 6.12
C ALA A 215 5.00 10.74 6.15
N LEU A 216 4.66 12.03 6.02
CA LEU A 216 3.29 12.54 5.93
C LEU A 216 2.59 12.23 4.60
N GLY A 217 3.31 11.72 3.61
CA GLY A 217 2.74 11.39 2.29
C GLY A 217 2.57 12.59 1.36
N TYR A 218 3.25 13.72 1.63
CA TYR A 218 3.32 14.88 0.72
C TYR A 218 4.43 14.75 -0.34
N GLY A 219 5.27 13.72 -0.22
CA GLY A 219 6.36 13.44 -1.15
C GLY A 219 7.62 14.25 -0.83
N ARG A 220 8.49 14.42 -1.83
CA ARG A 220 9.77 15.13 -1.69
C ARG A 220 9.57 16.63 -1.86
N GLN A 221 8.94 17.27 -0.87
CA GLN A 221 8.89 18.72 -0.78
C GLN A 221 9.89 19.19 0.29
N SER A 222 10.72 20.18 -0.04
CA SER A 222 11.75 20.71 0.87
C SER A 222 11.34 21.99 1.59
N GLU A 223 10.18 22.55 1.24
CA GLU A 223 9.65 23.77 1.85
C GLU A 223 8.74 23.43 3.03
N GLU A 224 8.71 24.32 4.03
CA GLU A 224 7.79 24.21 5.15
C GLU A 224 6.37 24.51 4.68
N ILE A 225 5.57 23.46 4.52
CA ILE A 225 4.13 23.58 4.21
C ILE A 225 3.34 23.90 5.49
N PHE A 226 3.96 23.68 6.66
CA PHE A 226 3.37 23.81 7.98
C PHE A 226 4.44 24.18 9.01
N THR A 227 4.01 24.83 10.10
CA THR A 227 4.84 25.05 11.29
C THR A 227 4.54 23.98 12.35
N LEU A 228 5.54 23.65 13.16
CA LEU A 228 5.36 22.67 14.25
C LEU A 228 5.01 23.40 15.53
N LYS A 229 3.91 22.99 16.17
CA LYS A 229 3.40 23.60 17.40
C LYS A 229 4.18 23.20 18.65
N ASP A 230 4.68 21.97 18.66
CA ASP A 230 5.19 21.33 19.87
C ASP A 230 6.64 21.73 20.15
N ASN A 231 7.04 21.63 21.42
CA ASN A 231 8.42 21.83 21.86
C ASN A 231 9.06 20.50 22.26
N LEU A 232 10.40 20.45 22.26
CA LEU A 232 11.14 19.30 22.77
C LEU A 232 11.09 19.27 24.30
N VAL A 233 10.34 18.30 24.84
CA VAL A 233 10.26 18.01 26.27
C VAL A 233 10.72 16.58 26.49
N PHE A 234 11.75 16.39 27.32
CA PHE A 234 12.19 15.06 27.73
C PHE A 234 11.12 14.42 28.62
N LYS A 235 10.73 13.20 28.28
CA LYS A 235 9.81 12.39 29.08
C LYS A 235 10.45 11.03 29.34
N GLU A 236 10.64 10.73 30.62
CA GLU A 236 11.14 9.44 31.06
C GLU A 236 10.05 8.38 30.97
N TYR A 237 10.41 7.20 30.49
CA TYR A 237 9.52 6.03 30.41
C TYR A 237 10.13 4.89 31.22
N ASN A 238 9.49 4.57 32.35
CA ASN A 238 9.91 3.48 33.23
C ASN A 238 8.95 2.31 33.06
N PHE A 239 9.38 1.30 32.29
CA PHE A 239 8.65 0.05 32.10
C PHE A 239 9.52 -1.13 32.58
N SER A 240 8.91 -2.09 33.26
CA SER A 240 9.55 -3.38 33.55
C SER A 240 9.51 -4.32 32.34
N LEU A 241 10.42 -5.29 32.30
CA LEU A 241 10.46 -6.28 31.21
C LEU A 241 9.18 -7.13 31.17
N ASP A 242 8.63 -7.49 32.33
CA ASP A 242 7.39 -8.28 32.45
C ASP A 242 6.16 -7.51 31.95
N GLU A 243 6.08 -6.20 32.22
CA GLU A 243 5.03 -5.33 31.68
C GLU A 243 5.10 -5.23 30.16
N LEU A 244 6.32 -5.07 29.60
CA LEU A 244 6.52 -5.02 28.16
C LEU A 244 6.18 -6.36 27.49
N PHE A 245 6.55 -7.47 28.11
CA PHE A 245 6.22 -8.81 27.60
C PHE A 245 4.71 -9.03 27.60
N SER A 246 4.04 -8.71 28.70
CA SER A 246 2.59 -8.79 28.83
C SER A 246 1.89 -7.92 27.79
N LEU A 247 2.30 -6.65 27.65
CA LEU A 247 1.75 -5.74 26.65
C LEU A 247 1.94 -6.26 25.22
N SER A 248 3.14 -6.77 24.92
CA SER A 248 3.47 -7.26 23.58
C SER A 248 2.60 -8.44 23.16
N SER A 249 2.27 -9.33 24.09
CA SER A 249 1.47 -10.54 23.85
C SER A 249 0.06 -10.22 23.32
N TYR A 250 -0.51 -9.10 23.76
CA TYR A 250 -1.85 -8.66 23.33
C TYR A 250 -1.83 -7.58 22.24
N ALA A 251 -0.83 -6.69 22.25
CA ALA A 251 -0.81 -5.51 21.39
C ALA A 251 -0.01 -5.70 20.09
N ASN A 252 0.90 -6.67 19.99
CA ASN A 252 1.79 -6.81 18.84
C ASN A 252 1.09 -7.52 17.66
N PRO A 253 0.83 -6.83 16.53
CA PRO A 253 0.17 -7.45 15.38
C PRO A 253 0.95 -8.63 14.80
N LYS A 254 2.28 -8.69 14.96
CA LYS A 254 3.11 -9.79 14.46
C LYS A 254 2.77 -11.13 15.11
N ILE A 255 2.41 -11.12 16.40
CA ILE A 255 2.02 -12.34 17.12
C ILE A 255 0.70 -12.86 16.55
N LYS A 256 -0.28 -11.99 16.35
CA LYS A 256 -1.56 -12.36 15.72
C LYS A 256 -1.38 -12.87 14.30
N ILE A 257 -0.50 -12.26 13.51
CA ILE A 257 -0.15 -12.76 12.17
C ILE A 257 0.45 -14.17 12.24
N ALA A 258 1.36 -14.42 13.17
CA ALA A 258 1.97 -15.75 13.36
C ALA A 258 0.92 -16.80 13.76
N GLU A 259 0.04 -16.49 14.73
CA GLU A 259 -1.06 -17.37 15.14
C GLU A 259 -2.00 -17.71 13.97
N LEU A 260 -2.35 -16.72 13.15
CA LEU A 260 -3.20 -16.92 11.97
C LEU A 260 -2.50 -17.71 10.86
N ASN A 261 -1.19 -17.53 10.67
CA ASN A 261 -0.41 -18.33 9.75
C ASN A 261 -0.37 -19.79 10.20
N LEU A 262 -0.12 -20.06 11.48
CA LEU A 262 -0.17 -21.41 12.05
C LEU A 262 -1.56 -22.04 11.87
N SER A 263 -2.62 -21.30 12.17
CA SER A 263 -4.01 -21.73 11.93
C SER A 263 -4.26 -22.07 10.45
N SER A 264 -3.72 -21.26 9.53
CA SER A 264 -3.80 -21.50 8.08
C SER A 264 -3.04 -22.76 7.66
N SER A 265 -1.84 -23.00 8.20
CA SER A 265 -1.08 -24.24 7.97
C SER A 265 -1.84 -25.48 8.45
N TYR A 266 -2.53 -25.41 9.59
CA TYR A 266 -3.40 -26.51 10.03
C TYR A 266 -4.59 -26.76 9.07
N ILE A 267 -5.17 -25.70 8.50
CA ILE A 267 -6.24 -25.82 7.51
C ILE A 267 -5.69 -26.40 6.20
N ASP A 268 -4.49 -26.00 5.78
CA ASP A 268 -3.82 -26.55 4.60
C ASP A 268 -3.53 -28.03 4.74
N LYS A 269 -3.10 -28.48 5.93
CA LYS A 269 -3.00 -29.91 6.23
C LYS A 269 -4.33 -30.64 6.06
N LYS A 270 -5.44 -30.05 6.50
CA LYS A 270 -6.78 -30.64 6.31
C LYS A 270 -7.21 -30.65 4.84
N LEU A 271 -6.88 -29.61 4.07
CA LEU A 271 -7.10 -29.55 2.62
C LEU A 271 -6.27 -30.61 1.87
N ALA A 272 -5.03 -30.84 2.29
CA ALA A 272 -4.19 -31.90 1.74
C ALA A 272 -4.78 -33.28 2.01
N TRP A 273 -5.41 -33.51 3.16
CA TRP A 273 -6.17 -34.73 3.43
C TRP A 273 -7.45 -34.83 2.59
N SER A 274 -8.14 -33.70 2.38
CA SER A 274 -9.39 -33.68 1.63
C SER A 274 -9.19 -33.86 0.12
N SER A 275 -7.97 -33.76 -0.40
CA SER A 275 -7.63 -34.07 -1.80
C SER A 275 -7.78 -35.56 -2.16
N ILE A 276 -8.01 -36.43 -1.17
CA ILE A 276 -8.34 -37.86 -1.37
C ILE A 276 -9.85 -38.04 -1.62
N LEU A 277 -10.68 -37.06 -1.26
CA LEU A 277 -12.13 -37.14 -1.43
C LEU A 277 -12.52 -37.06 -2.91
N PRO A 278 -13.65 -37.68 -3.31
CA PRO A 278 -14.09 -37.63 -4.68
C PRO A 278 -14.46 -36.22 -5.13
N SER A 279 -14.30 -35.95 -6.42
CA SER A 279 -14.98 -34.83 -7.09
C SER A 279 -16.20 -35.32 -7.86
N PHE A 280 -17.08 -34.39 -8.18
CA PHE A 280 -18.36 -34.65 -8.82
C PHE A 280 -18.46 -33.87 -10.13
N ASN A 281 -19.09 -34.48 -11.11
CA ASN A 281 -19.35 -33.88 -12.41
C ASN A 281 -20.84 -34.05 -12.72
N LEU A 282 -21.50 -32.97 -13.13
CA LEU A 282 -22.85 -32.98 -13.64
C LEU A 282 -22.79 -32.52 -15.09
N SER A 283 -23.32 -33.29 -16.02
CA SER A 283 -23.45 -32.84 -17.41
C SER A 283 -24.87 -32.99 -17.94
N TYR A 284 -25.26 -32.05 -18.79
CA TYR A 284 -26.49 -32.07 -19.56
C TYR A 284 -26.12 -31.86 -21.02
N PHE A 285 -26.60 -32.75 -21.90
CA PHE A 285 -26.23 -32.71 -23.30
C PHE A 285 -27.40 -33.00 -24.21
N LYS A 286 -27.33 -32.46 -25.43
CA LYS A 286 -28.20 -32.79 -26.56
C LYS A 286 -27.33 -33.38 -27.65
N GLN A 287 -27.66 -34.60 -28.07
CA GLN A 287 -26.96 -35.30 -29.14
C GLN A 287 -27.91 -35.54 -30.29
N THR A 288 -27.52 -35.11 -31.48
CA THR A 288 -28.25 -35.33 -32.75
C THR A 288 -27.38 -36.15 -33.68
N ARG A 289 -27.96 -37.21 -34.25
CA ARG A 289 -27.29 -38.12 -35.18
C ARG A 289 -28.06 -38.16 -36.49
N ASP A 290 -27.36 -38.05 -37.62
CA ASP A 290 -27.85 -38.11 -39.01
C ASP A 290 -29.38 -38.27 -39.18
N GLY A 291 -30.08 -37.12 -39.26
CA GLY A 291 -31.50 -37.06 -39.62
C GLY A 291 -32.51 -37.41 -38.51
N ASP A 292 -32.04 -37.84 -37.33
CA ASP A 292 -32.88 -38.04 -36.15
C ASP A 292 -33.09 -36.72 -35.39
N ARG A 293 -34.21 -36.60 -34.66
CA ARG A 293 -34.51 -35.44 -33.80
C ARG A 293 -33.55 -35.31 -32.61
N GLY A 294 -32.71 -36.32 -32.40
CA GLY A 294 -31.75 -36.41 -31.31
C GLY A 294 -32.41 -36.72 -29.96
N TYR A 295 -31.59 -36.76 -28.93
CA TYR A 295 -32.05 -36.96 -27.55
C TYR A 295 -31.32 -36.04 -26.57
N TYR A 296 -31.92 -35.86 -25.41
CA TYR A 296 -31.31 -35.17 -24.28
C TYR A 296 -30.83 -36.19 -23.27
N GLY A 297 -29.64 -35.97 -22.72
CA GLY A 297 -29.07 -36.79 -21.67
C GLY A 297 -28.62 -35.93 -20.49
N ALA A 298 -28.69 -36.51 -19.30
CA ALA A 298 -28.05 -35.98 -18.10
C ALA A 298 -27.14 -37.07 -17.53
N SER A 299 -25.95 -36.69 -17.08
CA SER A 299 -25.01 -37.60 -16.45
C SER A 299 -24.50 -37.03 -15.13
N PHE A 300 -24.31 -37.91 -14.16
CA PHE A 300 -23.64 -37.62 -12.90
C PHE A 300 -22.44 -38.54 -12.77
N GLY A 301 -21.25 -37.96 -12.64
CA GLY A 301 -19.98 -38.67 -12.52
C GLY A 301 -19.32 -38.41 -11.18
N ILE A 302 -18.74 -39.45 -10.59
CA ILE A 302 -17.88 -39.37 -9.40
C ILE A 302 -16.46 -39.71 -9.84
N SER A 303 -15.48 -38.86 -9.52
CA SER A 303 -14.07 -39.11 -9.79
C SER A 303 -13.32 -39.33 -8.49
N VAL A 304 -12.78 -40.55 -8.30
CA VAL A 304 -12.02 -40.94 -7.09
C VAL A 304 -10.53 -41.03 -7.45
N PRO A 305 -9.64 -40.33 -6.74
CA PRO A 305 -8.20 -40.44 -6.98
C PRO A 305 -7.65 -41.79 -6.46
N LEU A 306 -7.27 -42.69 -7.37
CA LEU A 306 -6.79 -44.04 -7.02
C LEU A 306 -5.31 -44.08 -6.62
N TRP A 307 -4.50 -43.12 -7.06
CA TRP A 307 -3.05 -43.09 -6.83
C TRP A 307 -2.64 -42.27 -5.58
N PHE A 308 -3.46 -42.34 -4.52
CA PHE A 308 -3.28 -41.54 -3.29
C PHE A 308 -1.94 -41.78 -2.58
N MET A 309 -1.32 -42.95 -2.80
CA MET A 309 -0.03 -43.35 -2.20
C MET A 309 1.16 -42.51 -2.69
N PHE A 310 1.04 -41.81 -3.82
CA PHE A 310 2.11 -41.00 -4.39
C PHE A 310 1.84 -39.50 -4.17
N GLN A 311 0.94 -38.92 -4.97
CA GLN A 311 0.75 -37.47 -5.00
C GLN A 311 0.12 -36.93 -3.71
N GLN A 312 -0.97 -37.53 -3.23
CA GLN A 312 -1.70 -37.08 -2.05
C GLN A 312 -0.88 -37.30 -0.78
N ARG A 313 -0.17 -38.44 -0.67
CA ARG A 313 0.77 -38.68 0.42
C ARG A 313 1.87 -37.60 0.49
N GLY A 314 2.44 -37.22 -0.66
CA GLY A 314 3.42 -36.14 -0.75
C GLY A 314 2.86 -34.80 -0.27
N GLN A 315 1.66 -34.42 -0.74
CA GLN A 315 0.97 -33.19 -0.33
C GLN A 315 0.68 -33.16 1.18
N ILE A 316 0.26 -34.28 1.76
CA ILE A 316 0.00 -34.39 3.20
C ILE A 316 1.29 -34.28 4.01
N GLN A 317 2.38 -34.88 3.53
CA GLN A 317 3.69 -34.80 4.17
C GLN A 317 4.23 -33.37 4.14
N GLU A 318 4.16 -32.69 2.99
CA GLU A 318 4.53 -31.28 2.84
C GLU A 318 3.71 -30.39 3.76
N ALA A 319 2.39 -30.49 3.73
CA ALA A 319 1.52 -29.68 4.59
C ALA A 319 1.75 -29.96 6.08
N SER A 320 2.09 -31.19 6.45
CA SER A 320 2.46 -31.54 7.83
C SER A 320 3.79 -30.93 8.26
N ALA A 321 4.78 -30.87 7.36
CA ALA A 321 6.05 -30.19 7.62
C ALA A 321 5.84 -28.68 7.75
N ASN A 322 5.02 -28.06 6.90
CA ASN A 322 4.71 -26.65 6.95
C ASN A 322 4.01 -26.22 8.26
N VAL A 323 3.23 -27.11 8.90
CA VAL A 323 2.69 -26.87 10.24
C VAL A 323 3.77 -26.78 11.31
N ASN A 324 4.84 -27.57 11.21
CA ASN A 324 5.93 -27.55 12.18
C ASN A 324 6.89 -26.36 11.98
N ILE A 325 6.89 -25.76 10.78
CA ILE A 325 7.69 -24.56 10.45
C ILE A 325 6.99 -23.28 10.92
N ALA A 326 5.65 -23.25 10.82
CA ALA A 326 4.81 -22.07 11.09
C ALA A 326 4.70 -21.75 12.58
#